data_AF-A0A936H650-F1
#
_entry.id   AF-A0A936H650-F1
#
_cell.length_a   1.000
_cell.length_b   1.000
_cell.length_c   1.000
_cell.angle_alpha   90.00
_cell.angle_beta   90.00
_cell.angle_gamma   90.00
#
_symmetry.space_group_name_H-M   'P 1'
#
loop_
_entity.id
_entity.type
_entity.pdbx_description
1 polymer ?
#
loop_
_entity_poly.entity_id
_entity_poly.type
_entity_poly.pdbx_seq_one_letter_code
_entity_poly.pdbx_strand_id
1 'polypeptide(L)'
;MKKTKTILGAVFFAMVILAGCKSTTNNKEADIAQLLQGKWQHIDDESNFLVFEGNHRKETAAGTNQWDDEIFVLSDACANPSDKANGGEPEKNRYISCIESDLCWYIIEVDKENLSLSYMGRGNTLTYKRAK
;
A
#
# COMPACT_ATOMS: atom_id res chain seq x y z
N MET A 1 -77.40 -9.71 0.14
CA MET A 1 -77.93 -9.43 1.49
C MET A 1 -77.00 -10.06 2.53
N LYS A 2 -76.54 -9.24 3.50
CA LYS A 2 -76.27 -9.56 4.94
C LYS A 2 -75.21 -10.66 5.23
N LYS A 3 -74.20 -10.52 6.10
CA LYS A 3 -73.93 -9.60 7.22
C LYS A 3 -72.55 -9.95 7.84
N THR A 4 -71.76 -8.93 8.25
CA THR A 4 -70.99 -8.74 9.52
C THR A 4 -70.40 -9.95 10.29
N LYS A 5 -69.25 -9.94 11.01
CA LYS A 5 -68.43 -8.89 11.67
C LYS A 5 -67.15 -9.55 12.27
N THR A 6 -66.06 -8.76 12.35
CA THR A 6 -65.07 -8.57 13.44
C THR A 6 -64.43 -9.76 14.19
N ILE A 7 -63.09 -9.83 14.16
CA ILE A 7 -62.20 -10.24 15.28
C ILE A 7 -60.92 -9.37 15.22
N LEU A 8 -60.83 -8.32 16.05
CA LEU A 8 -59.89 -8.07 17.16
C LEU A 8 -58.55 -8.83 17.13
N GLY A 9 -57.45 -8.11 16.93
CA GLY A 9 -56.10 -8.64 17.14
C GLY A 9 -55.07 -7.52 17.20
N ALA A 10 -54.84 -6.98 18.40
CA ALA A 10 -53.72 -6.09 18.67
C ALA A 10 -52.43 -6.90 18.70
N VAL A 11 -51.42 -6.49 17.94
CA VAL A 11 -50.04 -6.96 18.13
C VAL A 11 -49.13 -5.73 18.08
N PHE A 12 -48.81 -5.24 19.28
CA PHE A 12 -47.55 -4.57 19.57
C PHE A 12 -46.41 -5.51 19.15
N PHE A 13 -45.39 -5.06 18.43
CA PHE A 13 -44.01 -5.46 18.73
C PHE A 13 -42.96 -4.62 17.99
N ALA A 14 -42.02 -4.10 18.79
CA ALA A 14 -40.63 -3.75 18.50
C ALA A 14 -40.32 -2.68 17.44
N MET A 15 -40.16 -1.46 17.92
CA MET A 15 -39.22 -0.47 17.39
C MET A 15 -37.80 -1.05 17.50
N VAL A 16 -37.24 -1.54 16.39
CA VAL A 16 -35.84 -1.96 16.34
C VAL A 16 -34.98 -0.70 16.28
N ILE A 17 -34.45 -0.30 17.45
CA ILE A 17 -33.37 0.67 17.53
C ILE A 17 -32.12 -0.05 17.00
N LEU A 18 -31.70 0.28 15.77
CA LEU A 18 -30.35 -0.04 15.29
C LEU A 18 -29.37 0.86 16.04
N ALA A 19 -28.96 0.40 17.22
CA ALA A 19 -27.77 0.88 17.90
C ALA A 19 -26.55 0.12 17.35
N GLY A 20 -25.54 0.88 16.88
CA GLY A 20 -24.21 0.37 16.51
C GLY A 20 -24.04 0.19 14.99
N CYS A 21 -22.97 0.67 14.36
CA CYS A 21 -21.60 0.75 14.86
C CYS A 21 -21.11 2.18 15.05
N LYS A 22 -20.81 2.55 16.31
CA LYS A 22 -19.76 3.53 16.57
C LYS A 22 -18.44 2.83 16.27
N SER A 23 -17.82 3.14 15.14
CA SER A 23 -16.44 2.73 14.87
C SER A 23 -15.53 3.55 15.78
N THR A 24 -15.22 3.00 16.96
CA THR A 24 -14.28 3.63 17.89
C THR A 24 -12.87 3.16 17.58
N THR A 25 -12.08 4.13 17.10
CA THR A 25 -10.64 4.35 17.27
C THR A 25 -9.68 3.18 17.08
N ASN A 26 -8.72 3.34 16.18
CA ASN A 26 -7.33 2.93 16.44
C ASN A 26 -6.40 3.86 15.66
N ASN A 27 -5.30 4.30 16.31
CA ASN A 27 -4.28 5.16 15.73
C ASN A 27 -3.94 4.68 14.32
N LYS A 28 -4.24 5.50 13.31
CA LYS A 28 -4.09 5.12 11.91
C LYS A 28 -2.60 5.13 11.60
N GLU A 29 -1.93 4.01 11.87
CA GLU A 29 -0.66 3.71 11.23
C GLU A 29 -0.87 3.95 9.74
N ALA A 30 -0.05 4.83 9.17
CA ALA A 30 -0.26 5.24 7.79
C ALA A 30 -0.07 4.01 6.90
N ASP A 31 -1.02 3.78 6.00
CA ASP A 31 -0.96 2.70 5.04
C ASP A 31 0.33 2.80 4.21
N ILE A 32 1.09 1.71 4.08
CA ILE A 32 2.38 1.70 3.37
C ILE A 32 2.23 2.30 1.96
N ALA A 33 1.12 1.98 1.28
CA ALA A 33 0.83 2.53 -0.04
C ALA A 33 0.76 4.07 -0.03
N GLN A 34 0.24 4.68 1.05
CA GLN A 34 0.18 6.13 1.24
C GLN A 34 1.54 6.71 1.65
N LEU A 35 2.28 6.00 2.51
CA LEU A 35 3.61 6.43 2.96
C LEU A 35 4.61 6.48 1.80
N LEU A 36 4.56 5.50 0.90
CA LEU A 36 5.45 5.45 -0.27
C LEU A 36 5.30 6.66 -1.19
N GLN A 37 4.10 7.24 -1.30
CA GLN A 37 3.84 8.32 -2.25
C GLN A 37 4.76 9.54 -2.05
N GLY A 38 5.14 10.15 -3.16
CA GLY A 38 5.97 11.35 -3.21
C GLY A 38 7.38 11.08 -3.72
N LYS A 39 8.25 12.07 -3.53
CA LYS A 39 9.64 12.08 -4.01
C LYS A 39 10.61 11.81 -2.87
N TRP A 40 11.58 10.97 -3.15
CA TRP A 40 12.62 10.50 -2.25
C TRP A 40 13.98 10.75 -2.89
N GLN A 41 14.97 11.17 -2.11
CA GLN A 41 16.33 11.45 -2.54
C GLN A 41 17.29 10.47 -1.85
N HIS A 42 18.16 9.84 -2.62
CA HIS A 42 19.12 8.87 -2.07
C HIS A 42 20.09 9.59 -1.12
N ILE A 43 20.46 8.93 -0.01
CA ILE A 43 21.29 9.58 1.02
C ILE A 43 22.76 9.72 0.64
N ASP A 44 23.28 8.77 -0.16
CA ASP A 44 24.69 8.76 -0.59
C ASP A 44 24.90 9.33 -2.00
N ASP A 45 23.82 9.57 -2.75
CA ASP A 45 23.86 10.12 -4.11
C ASP A 45 22.72 11.14 -4.27
N GLU A 46 23.04 12.41 -4.03
CA GLU A 46 22.06 13.50 -4.10
C GLU A 46 21.45 13.68 -5.50
N SER A 47 22.04 13.08 -6.54
CA SER A 47 21.51 13.11 -7.90
C SER A 47 20.49 12.00 -8.20
N ASN A 48 20.40 10.98 -7.34
CA ASN A 48 19.44 9.90 -7.47
C ASN A 48 18.14 10.22 -6.71
N PHE A 49 17.03 10.21 -7.46
CA PHE A 49 15.69 10.39 -6.94
C PHE A 49 14.80 9.21 -7.30
N LEU A 50 13.95 8.84 -6.35
CA LEU A 50 12.90 7.85 -6.49
C LEU A 50 11.54 8.51 -6.25
N VAL A 51 10.58 8.30 -7.13
CA VAL A 51 9.23 8.88 -7.03
C VAL A 51 8.19 7.77 -7.10
N PHE A 52 7.25 7.78 -6.16
CA PHE A 52 6.04 6.98 -6.24
C PHE A 52 4.84 7.90 -6.47
N GLU A 53 4.09 7.63 -7.55
CA GLU A 53 2.92 8.40 -7.94
C GLU A 53 1.82 7.44 -8.41
N GLY A 54 0.82 7.23 -7.56
CA GLY A 54 -0.16 6.16 -7.75
C GLY A 54 0.55 4.81 -7.73
N ASN A 55 0.49 4.08 -8.85
CA ASN A 55 1.17 2.80 -9.06
C ASN A 55 2.42 2.92 -9.96
N HIS A 56 2.90 4.14 -10.24
CA HIS A 56 4.14 4.36 -10.95
C HIS A 56 5.31 4.50 -9.98
N ARG A 57 6.42 3.84 -10.29
CA ARG A 57 7.73 4.00 -9.67
C ARG A 57 8.64 4.62 -10.72
N LYS A 58 9.17 5.80 -10.41
CA LYS A 58 10.09 6.52 -11.29
C LYS A 58 11.43 6.69 -10.62
N GLU A 59 12.51 6.39 -11.32
CA GLU A 59 13.88 6.55 -10.81
C GLU A 59 14.72 7.34 -11.81
N THR A 60 15.55 8.26 -11.32
CA THR A 60 16.53 8.93 -12.17
C THR A 60 17.73 8.01 -12.41
N ALA A 61 18.14 7.86 -13.66
CA ALA A 61 19.42 7.25 -13.97
C ALA A 61 20.54 8.21 -13.53
N ALA A 62 21.20 7.90 -12.40
CA ALA A 62 22.34 8.57 -11.75
C ALA A 62 22.89 9.81 -12.49
N GLY A 63 22.37 11.00 -12.15
CA GLY A 63 22.88 12.28 -12.65
C GLY A 63 22.44 12.68 -14.06
N THR A 64 21.54 11.95 -14.70
CA THR A 64 20.94 12.32 -15.99
C THR A 64 19.53 12.92 -15.81
N ASN A 65 19.04 13.62 -16.83
CA ASN A 65 17.64 14.08 -16.89
C ASN A 65 16.67 12.97 -17.37
N GLN A 66 17.12 11.72 -17.44
CA GLN A 66 16.30 10.59 -17.86
C GLN A 66 15.69 9.91 -16.64
N TRP A 67 14.41 9.56 -16.78
CA TRP A 67 13.64 8.86 -15.77
C TRP A 67 13.24 7.52 -16.33
N ASP A 68 13.58 6.46 -15.60
CA ASP A 68 12.96 5.16 -15.77
C ASP A 68 11.61 5.23 -15.07
N ASP A 69 10.52 4.89 -15.78
CA ASP A 69 9.15 4.93 -15.27
C ASP A 69 8.49 3.58 -15.55
N GLU A 70 8.01 2.93 -14.51
CA GLU A 70 7.38 1.62 -14.60
C GLU A 70 6.24 1.47 -13.60
N ILE A 71 5.32 0.55 -13.90
CA ILE A 71 4.28 0.16 -12.96
C ILE A 71 4.88 -0.76 -11.90
N PHE A 72 4.63 -0.43 -10.63
CA PHE A 72 4.91 -1.32 -9.52
C PHE A 72 3.64 -1.93 -8.94
N VAL A 73 3.80 -3.11 -8.33
CA VAL A 73 2.78 -3.80 -7.55
C VAL A 73 3.25 -3.88 -6.11
N LEU A 74 2.41 -3.39 -5.19
CA LEU A 74 2.60 -3.58 -3.75
C LEU A 74 1.88 -4.86 -3.32
N SER A 75 2.63 -5.80 -2.73
CA SER A 75 2.10 -7.12 -2.39
C SER A 75 2.79 -7.71 -1.16
N ASP A 76 2.29 -8.86 -0.74
CA ASP A 76 2.77 -9.57 0.45
C ASP A 76 4.04 -10.39 0.17
N ALA A 77 4.39 -10.57 -1.10
CA ALA A 77 5.60 -11.25 -1.57
C ALA A 77 5.97 -10.70 -2.95
N CYS A 78 7.18 -11.03 -3.44
CA CYS A 78 7.58 -10.70 -4.80
C CYS A 78 6.65 -11.33 -5.85
N ALA A 79 6.24 -10.52 -6.81
CA ALA A 79 5.40 -10.92 -7.94
C ALA A 79 6.16 -10.95 -9.27
N ASN A 80 7.42 -10.47 -9.30
CA ASN A 80 8.27 -10.53 -10.49
C ASN A 80 8.74 -11.97 -10.79
N PRO A 81 8.95 -12.32 -12.06
CA PRO A 81 9.40 -13.65 -12.46
C PRO A 81 10.63 -14.19 -11.73
N SER A 82 11.66 -13.36 -11.53
CA SER A 82 12.94 -13.80 -10.96
C SER A 82 12.88 -14.12 -9.46
N ASP A 83 12.12 -13.34 -8.68
CA ASP A 83 12.14 -13.46 -7.22
C ASP A 83 10.89 -14.14 -6.63
N LYS A 84 9.79 -14.33 -7.39
CA LYS A 84 8.55 -14.92 -6.84
C LYS A 84 8.70 -16.30 -6.16
N ALA A 85 9.72 -17.08 -6.53
CA ALA A 85 9.98 -18.41 -5.97
C ALA A 85 10.98 -18.39 -4.81
N ASN A 86 11.74 -17.30 -4.67
CA ASN A 86 12.80 -17.12 -3.68
C ASN A 86 12.51 -15.92 -2.75
N GLY A 87 11.30 -15.37 -2.84
CA GLY A 87 10.85 -14.29 -1.97
C GLY A 87 10.95 -14.73 -0.52
N GLY A 88 11.29 -13.80 0.36
CA GLY A 88 11.25 -14.03 1.80
C GLY A 88 9.85 -14.42 2.27
N GLU A 89 9.71 -14.61 3.58
CA GLU A 89 8.40 -14.89 4.17
C GLU A 89 7.39 -13.80 3.80
N PRO A 90 6.14 -14.16 3.46
CA PRO A 90 5.14 -13.19 3.10
C PRO A 90 4.88 -12.20 4.24
N GLU A 91 4.93 -10.90 3.94
CA GLU A 91 4.62 -9.82 4.88
C GLU A 91 3.76 -8.77 4.20
N LYS A 92 2.66 -8.41 4.85
CA LYS A 92 1.59 -7.62 4.26
C LYS A 92 2.11 -6.31 3.64
N ASN A 93 1.88 -6.13 2.33
CA ASN A 93 2.25 -4.91 1.60
C ASN A 93 3.73 -4.50 1.76
N ARG A 94 4.66 -5.45 1.87
CA ARG A 94 6.09 -5.17 2.04
C ARG A 94 6.95 -5.31 0.81
N TYR A 95 6.38 -5.78 -0.29
CA TYR A 95 7.13 -6.06 -1.51
C TYR A 95 6.64 -5.17 -2.63
N ILE A 96 7.59 -4.46 -3.27
CA ILE A 96 7.38 -3.63 -4.46
C ILE A 96 7.94 -4.41 -5.64
N SER A 97 7.05 -4.93 -6.48
CA SER A 97 7.43 -5.70 -7.67
C SER A 97 7.27 -4.86 -8.93
N CYS A 98 8.35 -4.75 -9.69
CA CYS A 98 8.42 -4.05 -10.95
C CYS A 98 8.54 -5.09 -12.07
N ILE A 99 7.45 -5.34 -12.79
CA ILE A 99 7.36 -6.48 -13.72
C ILE A 99 8.21 -6.27 -14.98
N GLU A 100 8.30 -5.03 -15.46
CA GLU A 100 9.02 -4.70 -16.69
C GLU A 100 10.54 -4.84 -16.54
N SER A 101 11.08 -4.36 -15.41
CA SER A 101 12.49 -4.50 -15.06
C SER A 101 12.85 -5.83 -14.39
N ASP A 102 11.84 -6.67 -14.09
CA ASP A 102 11.97 -7.91 -13.31
C ASP A 102 12.66 -7.70 -11.95
N LEU A 103 12.38 -6.57 -11.31
CA LEU A 103 12.93 -6.23 -9.99
C LEU A 103 11.90 -6.45 -8.89
N CYS A 104 12.37 -6.87 -7.72
CA CYS A 104 11.59 -6.84 -6.49
C CYS A 104 12.38 -6.19 -5.35
N TRP A 105 11.70 -5.30 -4.63
CA TRP A 105 12.24 -4.60 -3.48
C TRP A 105 11.44 -4.95 -2.23
N TYR A 106 12.13 -5.26 -1.15
CA TYR A 106 11.55 -5.37 0.19
C TYR A 106 11.64 -4.03 0.92
N ILE A 107 10.53 -3.58 1.50
CA ILE A 107 10.46 -2.34 2.27
C ILE A 107 10.93 -2.61 3.70
N ILE A 108 12.20 -2.30 3.97
CA ILE A 108 12.77 -2.39 5.33
C ILE A 108 12.10 -1.33 6.23
N GLU A 109 12.05 -0.09 5.77
CA GLU A 109 11.52 1.05 6.52
C GLU A 109 10.78 1.99 5.57
N VAL A 110 9.63 2.51 6.00
CA VAL A 110 8.99 3.65 5.36
C VAL A 110 8.24 4.47 6.40
N ASP A 111 8.51 5.76 6.46
CA ASP A 111 7.78 6.71 7.30
C ASP A 111 7.62 8.07 6.58
N LYS A 112 7.40 9.15 7.34
CA LYS A 112 7.22 10.50 6.77
C LYS A 112 8.51 11.10 6.22
N GLU A 113 9.67 10.62 6.63
CA GLU A 113 10.99 11.18 6.34
C GLU A 113 11.95 10.17 5.72
N ASN A 114 11.79 8.87 6.01
CA ASN A 114 12.69 7.79 5.64
C ASN A 114 12.04 6.78 4.71
N LEU A 115 12.84 6.25 3.78
CA LEU A 115 12.54 5.07 3.00
C LEU A 115 13.81 4.22 2.88
N SER A 116 13.73 2.94 3.22
CA SER A 116 14.82 1.99 3.01
C SER A 116 14.30 0.74 2.30
N LEU A 117 14.95 0.40 1.20
CA LEU A 117 14.58 -0.69 0.31
C LEU A 117 15.74 -1.67 0.18
N SER A 118 15.46 -2.97 0.31
CA SER A 118 16.42 -4.03 0.00
C SER A 118 16.08 -4.67 -1.33
N TYR A 119 17.05 -4.74 -2.25
CA TYR A 119 16.87 -5.46 -3.50
C TYR A 119 16.89 -6.97 -3.27
N MET A 120 15.83 -7.68 -3.65
CA MET A 120 15.73 -9.12 -3.36
C MET A 120 16.74 -9.96 -4.13
N GLY A 121 17.14 -9.55 -5.34
CA GLY A 121 18.07 -10.34 -6.16
C GLY A 121 19.54 -10.34 -5.66
N ARG A 122 19.98 -9.33 -4.89
CA ARG A 122 21.39 -9.22 -4.41
C ARG A 122 21.54 -8.81 -2.94
N GLY A 123 20.47 -8.35 -2.30
CA GLY A 123 20.46 -7.90 -0.91
C GLY A 123 21.04 -6.50 -0.67
N ASN A 124 21.33 -5.71 -1.71
CA ASN A 124 21.78 -4.32 -1.50
C ASN A 124 20.64 -3.45 -0.96
N THR A 125 20.95 -2.66 0.06
CA THR A 125 20.01 -1.71 0.66
C THR A 125 20.25 -0.32 0.12
N LEU A 126 19.18 0.31 -0.37
CA LEU A 126 19.14 1.72 -0.78
C LEU A 126 18.33 2.49 0.25
N THR A 127 18.85 3.63 0.68
CA THR A 127 18.20 4.47 1.69
C THR A 127 17.98 5.87 1.15
N TYR A 128 16.81 6.40 1.43
CA TYR A 128 16.35 7.68 0.91
C TYR A 128 15.75 8.53 2.02
N LYS A 129 15.86 9.85 1.84
CA LYS A 129 15.11 10.85 2.61
C LYS A 129 14.01 11.44 1.76
N ARG A 130 12.92 11.85 2.38
CA ARG A 130 11.86 12.59 1.67
C ARG A 130 12.45 13.89 1.10
N ALA A 131 12.29 14.09 -0.21
CA ALA A 131 12.76 15.31 -0.86
C ALA A 131 11.90 16.51 -0.41
N LYS A 132 12.54 17.67 -0.25
CA LYS A 132 11.89 18.93 0.12
C LYS A 132 11.27 19.64 -1.08
#